data_AF-A0AA44C8F2-F1
#
_entry.id   AF-A0AA44C8F2-F1
#
_cell.length_a   1.000
_cell.length_b   1.000
_cell.length_c   1.000
_cell.angle_alpha   90.00
_cell.angle_beta   90.00
_cell.angle_gamma   90.00
#
_symmetry.space_group_name_H-M   'P 1'
#
loop_
_entity.id
_entity.type
_entity.pdbx_description
1 polymer ?
#
loop_
_entity_poly.entity_id
_entity_poly.type
_entity_poly.pdbx_seq_one_letter_code
_entity_poly.pdbx_strand_id
1 'polypeptide(L)'
;MQVVLIEQLRECYPEVYGELHEVDCGDGWFAILDALGEALTYCADVDNRRPPPVLSCKQKFGRLVFGKLHLERQDRRTFEIATAMSLRFCEHCGGPKGLFQSAAHCVCSA
;
A
#
# COMPACT_ATOMS: atom_id res chain seq x y z
N MET A 1 16.23 0.32 -0.75
CA MET A 1 15.99 1.42 -1.70
C MET A 1 14.53 1.89 -1.53
N GLN A 2 14.14 2.32 -0.33
CA GLN A 2 12.73 2.64 -0.01
C GLN A 2 12.43 4.15 0.05
N VAL A 3 13.43 5.01 0.25
CA VAL A 3 13.21 6.43 0.57
C VAL A 3 12.60 7.22 -0.60
N VAL A 4 13.10 7.04 -1.83
CA VAL A 4 12.64 7.81 -3.00
C VAL A 4 11.16 7.58 -3.29
N LEU A 5 10.71 6.33 -3.24
CA LEU A 5 9.32 5.96 -3.49
C LEU A 5 8.38 6.52 -2.42
N ILE A 6 8.80 6.49 -1.15
CA ILE A 6 7.97 7.04 -0.07
C ILE A 6 7.84 8.56 -0.14
N GLU A 7 8.91 9.28 -0.52
CA GLU A 7 8.79 10.72 -0.74
C GLU A 7 7.86 11.04 -1.92
N GLN A 8 7.88 10.26 -3.00
CA GLN A 8 6.93 10.42 -4.10
C GLN A 8 5.47 10.27 -3.64
N LEU A 9 5.17 9.27 -2.80
CA LEU A 9 3.83 9.11 -2.23
C LEU A 9 3.41 10.31 -1.38
N ARG A 10 4.34 10.89 -0.62
CA ARG A 10 4.07 12.10 0.19
C ARG A 10 3.85 13.33 -0.65
N GLU A 11 4.57 13.47 -1.75
CA GLU A 11 4.39 14.56 -2.71
C GLU A 11 3.04 14.47 -3.43
N CYS A 12 2.67 13.27 -3.89
CA CYS A 12 1.42 13.03 -4.61
C CYS A 12 0.18 13.07 -3.69
N TYR A 13 0.28 12.47 -2.50
CA TYR A 13 -0.84 12.34 -1.56
C TYR A 13 -0.45 12.80 -0.15
N PRO A 14 -0.17 14.11 0.05
CA PRO A 14 0.33 14.63 1.31
C PRO A 14 -0.63 14.41 2.49
N GLU A 15 -1.94 14.41 2.25
CA GLU A 15 -2.92 14.17 3.32
C GLU A 15 -3.01 12.70 3.74
N VAL A 16 -2.68 11.78 2.84
CA VAL A 16 -2.68 10.34 3.10
C VAL A 16 -1.34 9.91 3.71
N TYR A 17 -0.22 10.32 3.13
CA TYR A 17 1.11 9.82 3.50
C TYR A 17 2.00 10.81 4.26
N GLY A 18 1.57 12.06 4.45
CA GLY A 18 2.38 13.08 5.12
C GLY A 18 2.80 12.71 6.56
N GLU A 19 2.00 11.89 7.24
CA GLU A 19 2.26 11.42 8.61
C GLU A 19 2.83 9.99 8.67
N LEU A 20 3.16 9.40 7.51
CA LEU A 20 3.73 8.05 7.40
C LEU A 20 5.15 8.04 8.00
N HIS A 21 5.34 7.38 9.14
CA HIS A 21 6.62 7.37 9.86
C HIS A 21 7.28 5.99 9.94
N GLU A 22 6.52 4.91 9.71
CA GLU A 22 7.06 3.54 9.69
C GLU A 22 6.75 2.85 8.37
N VAL A 23 7.80 2.59 7.59
CA VAL A 23 7.71 1.84 6.34
C VAL A 23 8.66 0.65 6.42
N ASP A 24 8.09 -0.54 6.28
CA ASP A 24 8.81 -1.81 6.23
C ASP A 24 8.13 -2.74 5.24
N CYS A 25 8.18 -2.38 3.95
CA CYS A 25 7.58 -3.16 2.86
C CYS A 25 8.44 -3.07 1.59
N GLY A 26 8.36 -4.08 0.73
CA GLY A 26 9.16 -4.11 -0.49
C GLY A 26 8.69 -3.11 -1.56
N ASP A 27 9.65 -2.64 -2.36
CA ASP A 27 9.47 -1.62 -3.40
C ASP A 27 8.44 -2.03 -4.47
N GLY A 28 8.28 -3.34 -4.72
CA GLY A 28 7.31 -3.89 -5.67
C GLY A 28 5.85 -3.63 -5.27
N TRP A 29 5.57 -3.25 -4.04
CA TRP A 29 4.22 -2.87 -3.61
C TRP A 29 3.94 -1.37 -3.73
N PHE A 30 4.88 -0.58 -4.26
CA PHE A 30 4.67 0.84 -4.47
C PHE A 30 3.40 1.15 -5.28
N ALA A 31 3.16 0.45 -6.38
CA ALA A 31 1.95 0.64 -7.19
C ALA A 31 0.64 0.36 -6.42
N ILE A 32 0.68 -0.52 -5.41
CA ILE A 32 -0.46 -0.79 -4.54
C ILE A 32 -0.69 0.39 -3.59
N LEU A 33 0.39 0.99 -3.06
CA LEU A 33 0.33 2.17 -2.21
C LEU A 33 -0.13 3.40 -3.00
N ASP A 34 0.39 3.60 -4.22
CA ASP A 34 -0.02 4.67 -5.12
C ASP A 34 -1.53 4.64 -5.39
N ALA A 35 -2.04 3.47 -5.80
CA ALA A 35 -3.48 3.25 -6.02
C ALA A 35 -4.32 3.40 -4.74
N LEU A 36 -3.78 3.04 -3.57
CA LEU A 36 -4.44 3.27 -2.28
C LEU A 36 -4.56 4.77 -1.98
N GLY A 37 -3.49 5.53 -2.19
CA GLY A 37 -3.48 6.99 -2.05
C GLY A 37 -4.52 7.66 -2.93
N GLU A 38 -4.52 7.33 -4.23
CA GLU A 38 -5.51 7.83 -5.19
C GLU A 38 -6.94 7.52 -4.76
N ALA A 39 -7.22 6.27 -4.39
CA ALA A 39 -8.56 5.85 -4.01
C ALA A 39 -9.06 6.55 -2.72
N LEU A 40 -8.18 6.72 -1.72
CA LEU A 40 -8.54 7.41 -0.48
C LEU A 40 -8.78 8.90 -0.72
N THR A 41 -7.93 9.57 -1.49
CA THR A 41 -8.10 10.98 -1.87
C THR A 41 -9.40 11.16 -2.66
N TYR A 42 -9.64 10.35 -3.68
CA TYR A 42 -10.86 10.44 -4.48
C TYR A 42 -12.13 10.23 -3.64
N CYS A 43 -12.16 9.22 -2.77
CA CYS A 43 -13.32 8.99 -1.90
C CYS A 43 -13.54 10.16 -0.93
N ALA A 44 -12.47 10.72 -0.38
CA ALA A 44 -12.56 11.86 0.53
C ALA A 44 -13.08 13.12 -0.18
N ASP A 45 -12.63 13.37 -1.41
CA ASP A 45 -13.09 14.50 -2.24
C ASP A 45 -14.59 14.38 -2.56
N VAL A 46 -15.06 13.19 -2.94
CA VAL A 46 -16.49 12.94 -3.22
C VAL A 46 -17.34 13.16 -1.96
N ASP A 47 -16.83 12.76 -0.80
CA ASP A 47 -17.51 12.91 0.49
C ASP A 47 -17.32 14.32 1.12
N ASN A 48 -16.55 15.21 0.48
CA ASN A 48 -16.15 16.53 0.99
C ASN A 48 -15.58 16.47 2.43
N ARG A 49 -14.67 15.53 2.66
CA ARG A 49 -13.96 15.31 3.93
C ARG A 49 -12.46 15.15 3.69
N ARG A 50 -11.68 15.06 4.78
CA ARG A 50 -10.26 14.72 4.69
C ARG A 50 -10.07 13.20 4.54
N PRO A 51 -9.12 12.73 3.71
CA PRO A 51 -8.79 11.31 3.65
C PRO A 51 -8.15 10.83 4.96
N PRO A 52 -8.26 9.54 5.30
CA PRO A 52 -7.63 9.00 6.49
C PRO A 52 -6.09 8.93 6.32
N PRO A 53 -5.31 9.36 7.32
CA PRO A 53 -3.86 9.31 7.23
C PRO A 53 -3.36 7.86 7.39
N VAL A 54 -2.30 7.52 6.67
CA VAL A 54 -1.56 6.27 6.80
C VAL A 54 -0.34 6.51 7.67
N LEU A 55 -0.38 5.97 8.89
CA LEU A 55 0.67 6.16 9.89
C LEU A 55 1.84 5.17 9.72
N SER A 56 1.54 3.93 9.34
CA SER A 56 2.53 2.88 9.13
C SER A 56 2.11 1.87 8.08
N CYS A 57 3.09 1.37 7.33
CA CYS A 57 2.98 0.34 6.31
C CYS A 57 4.03 -0.74 6.57
N LYS A 58 3.61 -1.97 6.88
CA LYS A 58 4.52 -3.08 7.19
C LYS A 58 4.17 -4.33 6.41
N GLN A 59 5.17 -5.10 6.03
CA GLN A 59 5.02 -6.44 5.53
C GLN A 59 4.88 -7.40 6.71
N LYS A 60 3.78 -8.15 6.76
CA LYS A 60 3.60 -9.27 7.69
C LYS A 60 2.94 -10.42 6.97
N PHE A 61 3.51 -11.64 7.09
CA PHE A 61 2.97 -12.85 6.46
C PHE A 61 2.73 -12.70 4.94
N GLY A 62 3.64 -12.01 4.24
CA GLY A 62 3.57 -11.82 2.78
C GLY A 62 2.48 -10.86 2.31
N ARG A 63 1.92 -10.03 3.21
CA ARG A 63 0.96 -8.96 2.89
C ARG A 63 1.30 -7.64 3.54
N LEU A 64 0.75 -6.56 3.01
CA LEU A 64 0.69 -5.25 3.63
C LEU A 64 -0.21 -5.30 4.87
N VAL A 65 0.27 -4.68 5.93
CA VAL A 65 -0.47 -4.41 7.16
C VAL A 65 -0.26 -2.94 7.49
N PHE A 66 -1.38 -2.25 7.63
CA PHE A 66 -1.41 -0.83 7.98
C PHE A 66 -1.53 -0.65 9.49
N GLY A 67 -1.09 0.50 9.99
CA GLY A 67 -1.27 0.90 11.38
C GLY A 67 -2.73 0.86 11.83
N LYS A 68 -2.96 0.87 13.16
CA LYS A 68 -4.32 0.97 13.70
C LYS A 68 -4.91 2.33 13.32
N LEU A 69 -5.96 2.31 12.51
CA LEU A 69 -6.68 3.51 12.07
C LEU A 69 -8.16 3.36 12.46
N HIS A 70 -8.77 4.46 12.90
CA HIS A 70 -10.22 4.54 12.96
C HIS A 70 -10.70 4.92 11.57
N LEU A 71 -11.29 3.96 10.87
CA LEU A 71 -11.68 4.09 9.46
C LEU A 71 -13.19 3.99 9.32
N GLU A 72 -13.75 4.84 8.47
CA GLU A 72 -15.09 4.66 7.96
C GLU A 72 -15.19 3.35 7.16
N ARG A 73 -16.41 2.81 7.04
CA ARG A 73 -16.63 1.51 6.38
C ARG A 73 -16.06 1.47 4.97
N GLN A 74 -16.15 2.57 4.22
CA GLN A 74 -15.67 2.66 2.85
C GLN A 74 -14.14 2.65 2.81
N ASP A 75 -13.48 3.49 3.60
CA ASP A 75 -12.02 3.53 3.68
C ASP A 75 -11.45 2.17 4.08
N ARG A 76 -12.08 1.51 5.07
CA ARG A 76 -11.68 0.17 5.51
C ARG A 76 -11.65 -0.83 4.35
N ARG A 77 -12.63 -0.78 3.44
CA ARG A 77 -12.65 -1.65 2.25
C ARG A 77 -11.48 -1.33 1.31
N THR A 78 -11.13 -0.07 1.13
CA THR A 78 -9.99 0.33 0.31
C THR A 78 -8.68 -0.23 0.86
N PHE A 79 -8.48 -0.15 2.18
CA PHE A 79 -7.33 -0.78 2.86
C PHE A 79 -7.33 -2.31 2.76
N GLU A 80 -8.51 -2.95 2.88
CA GLU A 80 -8.67 -4.41 2.71
C GLU A 80 -8.30 -4.85 1.29
N ILE A 81 -8.70 -4.07 0.26
CA ILE A 81 -8.34 -4.33 -1.14
C ILE A 81 -6.83 -4.22 -1.32
N ALA A 82 -6.19 -3.14 -0.83
CA ALA A 82 -4.74 -2.99 -0.91
C ALA A 82 -3.99 -4.15 -0.22
N THR A 83 -4.48 -4.57 0.94
CA THR A 83 -3.98 -5.74 1.67
C THR A 83 -4.14 -7.02 0.84
N ALA A 84 -5.30 -7.26 0.24
CA ALA A 84 -5.55 -8.43 -0.60
C ALA A 84 -4.70 -8.42 -1.87
N MET A 85 -4.47 -7.25 -2.47
CA MET A 85 -3.60 -7.10 -3.63
C MET A 85 -2.16 -7.46 -3.29
N SER A 86 -1.63 -7.04 -2.14
CA SER A 86 -0.25 -7.38 -1.75
C SER A 86 0.02 -8.89 -1.62
N LEU A 87 -1.02 -9.71 -1.33
CA LEU A 87 -0.91 -11.17 -1.35
C LEU A 87 -0.76 -11.75 -2.76
N ARG A 88 -1.12 -10.97 -3.79
CA ARG A 88 -1.13 -11.37 -5.20
C ARG A 88 0.03 -10.81 -5.99
N PHE A 89 0.77 -9.83 -5.46
CA PHE A 89 1.92 -9.22 -6.15
C PHE A 89 3.21 -9.40 -5.36
N CYS A 90 4.33 -9.60 -6.04
CA CYS A 90 5.64 -9.79 -5.43
C CYS A 90 6.14 -8.48 -4.81
N GLU A 91 6.59 -8.55 -3.57
CA GLU A 91 7.10 -7.40 -2.81
C GLU A 91 8.36 -6.77 -3.42
N HIS A 92 9.08 -7.48 -4.29
CA HIS A 92 10.32 -6.97 -4.88
C HIS A 92 10.10 -6.31 -6.24
N CYS A 93 9.33 -6.94 -7.14
CA CYS A 93 9.16 -6.45 -8.51
C CYS A 93 7.75 -5.94 -8.83
N GLY A 94 6.76 -6.18 -7.98
CA GLY A 94 5.37 -5.80 -8.24
C GLY A 94 4.65 -6.66 -9.28
N GLY A 95 5.30 -7.71 -9.80
CA GLY A 95 4.67 -8.68 -10.70
C GLY A 95 3.70 -9.63 -9.98
N PRO A 96 2.74 -10.24 -10.69
CA PRO A 96 1.79 -11.17 -10.08
C PRO A 96 2.50 -12.42 -9.53
N LYS A 97 2.14 -12.84 -8.31
CA LYS A 97 2.55 -14.11 -7.72
C LYS A 97 1.84 -15.23 -8.48
N GLY A 98 2.61 -16.13 -9.09
CA GLY A 98 2.07 -17.31 -9.77
C GLY A 98 1.40 -18.26 -8.77
N LEU A 99 0.38 -19.00 -9.21
CA LEU A 99 -0.36 -19.98 -8.39
C LEU A 99 0.51 -21.16 -7.90
N PHE A 100 1.74 -21.30 -8.42
CA PHE A 100 2.70 -22.34 -8.06
C PHE A 100 4.07 -21.72 -7.79
N GLN A 101 4.28 -21.15 -6.61
CA GLN A 101 5.63 -20.90 -6.12
C GLN A 101 5.71 -21.37 -4.67
N SER A 102 6.43 -22.47 -4.47
CA SER A 102 7.00 -22.80 -3.16
C SER A 102 7.84 -21.60 -2.71
N ALA A 103 7.93 -21.41 -1.39
CA ALA A 103 8.45 -20.21 -0.73
C ALA A 103 9.94 -19.84 -1.01
N ALA A 104 10.56 -20.38 -2.06
CA ALA A 104 12.00 -20.26 -2.32
C ALA A 104 12.38 -19.46 -3.58
N HIS A 105 11.47 -19.09 -4.49
CA HIS A 105 11.83 -18.24 -5.63
C HIS A 105 10.62 -17.49 -6.20
N CYS A 106 10.44 -16.22 -5.80
CA CYS A 106 9.80 -15.26 -6.70
C CYS A 106 10.81 -15.04 -7.83
N VAL A 107 10.66 -15.76 -8.95
CA VAL A 107 11.42 -15.47 -10.17
C VAL A 107 10.86 -14.16 -10.69
N CYS A 108 11.39 -13.05 -10.17
CA CYS A 108 11.17 -11.73 -10.74
C CYS A 108 11.78 -11.80 -12.14
N SER A 109 10.97 -12.06 -13.17
CA SER A 109 11.43 -12.01 -14.55
C SER A 109 12.08 -10.64 -14.76
N ALA A 110 13.40 -10.65 -14.95
CA ALA A 110 14.20 -9.47 -15.24
C ALA A 110 13.84 -8.86 -16.60
#